data_AF-A0A6C1N9I2-F1
#
_entry.id   AF-A0A6C1N9I2-F1
#
_cell.length_a   1.000
_cell.length_b   1.000
_cell.length_c   1.000
_cell.angle_alpha   90.00
_cell.angle_beta   90.00
_cell.angle_gamma   90.00
#
_symmetry.space_group_name_H-M   'P 1'
#
loop_
_entity.id
_entity.type
_entity.pdbx_description
1 polymer ?
#
loop_
_entity_poly.entity_id
_entity_poly.type
_entity_poly.pdbx_seq_one_letter_code
_entity_poly.pdbx_strand_id
1 'polypeptide(L)'
;MKADSATAINPLQRHLTAKRWPARLLTLLLMTGLLTACLEDSKDSSSRNNPNTGPQTGQITLTGIEGLSYQTESKTGTTDAKGRYGYLPGQTVTFTLGNLPLAEAIPAREFLTPMEFTYEQRQILNVGGVEDSGMTSHRVIEKFLASNNPETINIMRMLMVLDQDQNASADNPVQITQRTIDQINTFLTDHPDFELNFADSPGVFARAPNREDRDEEWSDANRLIQSLCFHPVGHELCEEPPSQEAIDQLKPASSSQTPSDEYLALVAKKEAIESARREIRDVNEEAVRDFLLEQTDLYKLKLERPFTLRPDTLTLRPGDTGLKELAIVKIGGPLELANLEVESKNQDTVIVHGYSAQTGTANFHLTTTAAHNDEATLLVNFKLPGDYRWYRKSLLVRVNENAPGFQ
;
A
#
# COMPACT_ATOMS: atom_id res chain seq x y z
N MET A 1 20.08 46.54 -13.35
CA MET A 1 21.24 46.77 -12.46
C MET A 1 21.13 48.17 -11.87
N LYS A 2 21.45 48.26 -10.57
CA LYS A 2 21.41 49.41 -9.65
C LYS A 2 20.09 49.71 -8.95
N ALA A 3 20.11 49.29 -7.68
CA ALA A 3 19.31 49.73 -6.55
C ALA A 3 19.51 51.22 -6.25
N ASP A 4 18.58 51.85 -5.53
CA ASP A 4 18.84 52.23 -4.14
C ASP A 4 17.60 52.79 -3.42
N SER A 5 17.63 52.54 -2.12
CA SER A 5 16.65 52.74 -1.06
C SER A 5 16.60 54.18 -0.53
N ALA A 6 15.47 54.62 0.05
CA ALA A 6 15.41 55.30 1.38
C ALA A 6 14.03 55.91 1.72
N THR A 7 13.40 55.35 2.77
CA THR A 7 12.89 55.98 4.02
C THR A 7 12.47 57.46 4.07
N ALA A 8 11.22 57.74 4.51
CA ALA A 8 10.83 58.72 5.57
C ALA A 8 9.28 58.78 5.72
N ILE A 9 8.69 58.37 6.85
CA ILE A 9 8.25 59.17 8.02
C ILE A 9 6.97 60.02 7.78
N ASN A 10 5.86 59.54 8.36
CA ASN A 10 4.56 60.20 8.68
C ASN A 10 4.79 61.51 9.50
N PRO A 11 3.88 62.51 9.63
CA PRO A 11 2.61 62.28 10.36
C PRO A 11 1.45 63.34 10.23
N LEU A 12 0.24 62.98 10.76
CA LEU A 12 -0.77 63.85 11.44
C LEU A 12 -1.47 64.96 10.60
N GLN A 13 -2.73 65.38 10.77
CA GLN A 13 -3.72 65.33 11.86
C GLN A 13 -5.08 65.79 11.27
N ARG A 14 -6.21 65.13 11.59
CA ARG A 14 -7.34 65.63 12.42
C ARG A 14 -7.96 67.00 11.99
N HIS A 15 -9.27 67.21 11.79
CA HIS A 15 -10.38 67.06 12.74
C HIS A 15 -11.74 67.50 12.08
N LEU A 16 -12.84 66.79 12.41
CA LEU A 16 -14.19 67.27 12.86
C LEU A 16 -15.05 68.11 11.88
N THR A 17 -16.40 68.04 11.75
CA THR A 17 -17.57 67.70 12.61
C THR A 17 -18.83 67.74 11.72
N ALA A 18 -19.75 66.76 11.72
CA ALA A 18 -20.99 66.60 12.53
C ALA A 18 -22.23 67.46 12.16
N LYS A 19 -23.38 66.81 11.80
CA LYS A 19 -24.79 67.20 12.11
C LYS A 19 -25.79 66.12 11.61
N ARG A 20 -26.31 65.23 12.48
CA ARG A 20 -27.61 65.21 13.24
C ARG A 20 -28.89 64.95 12.42
N TRP A 21 -29.73 64.02 12.91
CA TRP A 21 -31.23 64.05 13.08
C TRP A 21 -31.73 62.68 13.63
N PRO A 22 -32.94 62.53 14.23
CA PRO A 22 -33.19 62.68 15.67
C PRO A 22 -33.82 61.46 16.37
N ALA A 23 -34.01 61.58 17.68
CA ALA A 23 -34.46 60.57 18.64
C ALA A 23 -35.98 60.51 18.90
N ARG A 24 -36.47 59.33 19.31
CA ARG A 24 -37.57 59.07 20.29
C ARG A 24 -37.25 57.72 20.98
N LEU A 25 -36.83 57.69 22.25
CA LEU A 25 -37.60 57.41 23.49
C LEU A 25 -38.43 56.09 23.40
N LEU A 26 -38.46 55.14 24.35
CA LEU A 26 -38.20 55.13 25.79
C LEU A 26 -38.09 53.64 26.27
N THR A 27 -37.28 53.40 27.29
CA THR A 27 -36.90 52.15 27.95
C THR A 27 -37.98 51.57 28.90
N LEU A 28 -38.10 50.23 29.01
CA LEU A 28 -38.48 49.57 30.29
C LEU A 28 -38.06 48.07 30.36
N LEU A 29 -37.42 47.72 31.50
CA LEU A 29 -37.37 46.43 32.27
C LEU A 29 -37.23 45.08 31.53
N LEU A 30 -36.15 44.29 31.69
CA LEU A 30 -35.76 43.44 32.83
C LEU A 30 -36.73 42.26 33.10
N MET A 31 -36.40 41.04 32.64
CA MET A 31 -36.50 39.77 33.39
C MET A 31 -36.19 38.52 32.52
N THR A 32 -35.23 37.74 33.00
CA THR A 32 -35.14 36.26 33.02
C THR A 32 -35.39 35.43 31.74
N GLY A 33 -34.29 34.83 31.28
CA GLY A 33 -34.06 33.38 31.38
C GLY A 33 -35.01 32.45 30.63
N LEU A 34 -34.55 31.96 29.49
CA LEU A 34 -34.84 30.63 28.91
C LEU A 34 -33.87 30.42 27.73
N LEU A 35 -32.59 30.17 28.03
CA LEU A 35 -31.69 29.48 27.10
C LEU A 35 -31.78 28.00 27.45
N THR A 36 -32.67 27.29 26.79
CA THR A 36 -32.69 25.83 26.74
C THR A 36 -31.46 25.38 25.96
N ALA A 37 -30.32 25.30 26.63
CA ALA A 37 -29.26 24.39 26.26
C ALA A 37 -29.71 22.99 26.69
N CYS A 38 -30.01 22.12 25.73
CA CYS A 38 -29.96 20.68 25.98
C CYS A 38 -28.50 20.33 26.25
N LEU A 39 -28.09 20.42 27.52
CA LEU A 39 -27.05 19.58 28.06
C LEU A 39 -27.66 18.19 28.23
N GLU A 40 -27.40 17.33 27.25
CA GLU A 40 -27.69 15.91 27.37
C GLU A 40 -26.63 15.31 28.28
N ASP A 41 -27.03 15.04 29.53
CA ASP A 41 -26.28 14.33 30.55
C ASP A 41 -25.93 12.92 30.03
N SER A 42 -24.81 12.82 29.34
CA SER A 42 -24.18 11.53 29.04
C SER A 42 -23.61 11.01 30.35
N LYS A 43 -24.37 10.12 31.00
CA LYS A 43 -23.88 9.28 32.08
C LYS A 43 -22.63 8.56 31.59
N ASP A 44 -21.48 8.98 32.12
CA ASP A 44 -20.23 8.24 32.06
C ASP A 44 -20.43 6.89 32.78
N SER A 45 -20.95 5.92 32.03
CA SER A 45 -20.64 4.53 32.30
C SER A 45 -19.21 4.33 31.82
N SER A 46 -18.28 4.26 32.76
CA SER A 46 -16.95 3.70 32.56
C SER A 46 -17.09 2.21 32.21
N SER A 47 -17.58 1.95 30.99
CA SER A 47 -17.37 0.71 30.27
C SER A 47 -15.87 0.63 30.05
N ARG A 48 -15.24 -0.38 30.65
CA ARG A 48 -13.93 -0.85 30.20
C ARG A 48 -14.13 -1.28 28.75
N ASN A 49 -13.97 -0.34 27.82
CA ASN A 49 -13.98 -0.62 26.40
C ASN A 49 -12.81 -1.56 26.15
N ASN A 50 -13.12 -2.84 25.99
CA ASN A 50 -12.23 -3.76 25.31
C ASN A 50 -12.01 -3.16 23.90
N PRO A 51 -10.80 -2.70 23.54
CA PRO A 51 -10.55 -2.01 22.28
C PRO A 51 -10.86 -2.85 21.03
N ASN A 52 -11.23 -4.13 21.21
CA ASN A 52 -11.48 -5.13 20.16
C ASN A 52 -12.97 -5.46 19.91
N THR A 53 -13.91 -4.53 20.08
CA THR A 53 -15.35 -4.81 19.76
C THR A 53 -16.05 -3.76 18.90
N GLY A 54 -15.41 -2.62 18.63
CA GLY A 54 -15.99 -1.55 17.81
C GLY A 54 -15.72 -1.71 16.31
N PRO A 55 -16.36 -0.89 15.46
CA PRO A 55 -16.03 -0.79 14.03
C PRO A 55 -14.54 -0.50 13.81
N GLN A 56 -13.92 -1.28 12.94
CA GLN A 56 -12.54 -1.11 12.51
C GLN A 56 -12.47 -0.78 11.02
N THR A 57 -11.36 -0.17 10.62
CA THR A 57 -11.06 0.15 9.22
C THR A 57 -9.80 -0.60 8.83
N GLY A 58 -9.91 -1.40 7.78
CA GLY A 58 -8.81 -2.11 7.16
C GLY A 58 -8.35 -1.38 5.91
N GLN A 59 -7.19 -1.76 5.40
CA GLN A 59 -6.59 -1.20 4.21
C GLN A 59 -6.07 -2.32 3.31
N ILE A 60 -6.48 -2.35 2.04
CA ILE A 60 -5.83 -3.18 1.03
C ILE A 60 -4.68 -2.39 0.42
N THR A 61 -3.46 -2.95 0.54
CA THR A 61 -2.18 -2.25 0.32
C THR A 61 -2.06 -0.97 1.14
N LEU A 62 -0.88 -0.35 1.19
CA LEU A 62 -0.67 0.87 1.97
C LEU A 62 -0.89 2.12 1.13
N THR A 63 -0.58 2.05 -0.15
CA THR A 63 -0.94 3.08 -1.13
C THR A 63 -2.43 3.12 -1.37
N GLY A 64 -3.06 1.94 -1.43
CA GLY A 64 -4.48 1.77 -1.67
C GLY A 64 -4.78 1.22 -3.06
N ILE A 65 -5.92 0.53 -3.13
CA ILE A 65 -6.58 0.15 -4.38
C ILE A 65 -8.00 0.71 -4.30
N GLU A 66 -8.28 1.74 -5.09
CA GLU A 66 -9.58 2.41 -5.14
C GLU A 66 -10.53 1.72 -6.12
N GLY A 67 -11.82 1.71 -5.78
CA GLY A 67 -12.86 1.23 -6.69
C GLY A 67 -13.20 -0.26 -6.54
N LEU A 68 -12.60 -0.98 -5.59
CA LEU A 68 -13.01 -2.35 -5.28
C LEU A 68 -14.27 -2.35 -4.42
N SER A 69 -15.27 -3.12 -4.83
CA SER A 69 -16.40 -3.43 -3.95
C SER A 69 -15.92 -4.38 -2.86
N TYR A 70 -16.35 -4.15 -1.63
CA TYR A 70 -16.09 -5.04 -0.51
C TYR A 70 -17.38 -5.40 0.22
N GLN A 71 -17.42 -6.62 0.74
CA GLN A 71 -18.48 -7.11 1.59
C GLN A 71 -17.89 -7.85 2.79
N THR A 72 -18.38 -7.48 3.97
CA THR A 72 -18.22 -8.24 5.22
C THR A 72 -19.59 -8.68 5.71
N GLU A 73 -19.65 -9.43 6.79
CA GLU A 73 -20.91 -9.85 7.39
C GLU A 73 -21.74 -8.67 7.91
N SER A 74 -21.12 -7.50 8.17
CA SER A 74 -21.82 -6.31 8.69
C SER A 74 -21.80 -5.08 7.80
N LYS A 75 -20.95 -5.02 6.78
CA LYS A 75 -20.71 -3.82 5.98
C LYS A 75 -20.51 -4.15 4.52
N THR A 76 -20.95 -3.25 3.66
CA THR A 76 -20.64 -3.23 2.24
C THR A 76 -20.20 -1.83 1.85
N GLY A 77 -19.41 -1.73 0.79
CA GLY A 77 -19.00 -0.44 0.25
C GLY A 77 -17.98 -0.59 -0.86
N THR A 78 -17.36 0.52 -1.21
CA THR A 78 -16.25 0.58 -2.18
C THR A 78 -15.01 1.10 -1.46
N THR A 79 -13.85 0.55 -1.79
CA THR A 79 -12.57 1.04 -1.26
C THR A 79 -12.31 2.47 -1.72
N ASP A 80 -11.89 3.33 -0.79
CA ASP A 80 -11.52 4.71 -1.09
C ASP A 80 -10.13 4.81 -1.76
N ALA A 81 -9.68 6.03 -2.07
CA ALA A 81 -8.33 6.31 -2.61
C ALA A 81 -7.16 5.74 -1.79
N LYS A 82 -7.41 5.34 -0.53
CA LYS A 82 -6.42 4.70 0.35
C LYS A 82 -6.65 3.19 0.46
N GLY A 83 -7.56 2.59 -0.30
CA GLY A 83 -7.88 1.17 -0.21
C GLY A 83 -8.64 0.79 1.05
N ARG A 84 -9.35 1.72 1.71
CA ARG A 84 -9.96 1.42 3.01
C ARG A 84 -11.28 0.68 2.91
N TYR A 85 -11.48 -0.29 3.80
CA TYR A 85 -12.73 -1.03 3.95
C TYR A 85 -13.13 -1.13 5.44
N GLY A 86 -14.43 -1.24 5.72
CA GLY A 86 -14.93 -1.32 7.09
C GLY A 86 -15.26 -2.75 7.50
N TYR A 87 -14.94 -3.12 8.74
CA TYR A 87 -15.25 -4.45 9.31
C TYR A 87 -15.47 -4.39 10.83
N LEU A 88 -15.97 -5.48 11.42
CA LEU A 88 -15.91 -5.74 12.86
C LEU A 88 -14.88 -6.83 13.17
N PRO A 89 -14.25 -6.83 14.36
CA PRO A 89 -13.28 -7.86 14.73
C PRO A 89 -13.81 -9.29 14.55
N GLY A 90 -13.02 -10.16 13.91
CA GLY A 90 -13.37 -11.56 13.63
C GLY A 90 -14.16 -11.81 12.35
N GLN A 91 -14.52 -10.74 11.62
CA GLN A 91 -15.21 -10.84 10.32
C GLN A 91 -14.27 -11.24 9.18
N THR A 92 -14.89 -11.66 8.09
CA THR A 92 -14.21 -11.85 6.81
C THR A 92 -14.59 -10.77 5.81
N VAL A 93 -13.75 -10.56 4.81
CA VAL A 93 -13.98 -9.63 3.71
C VAL A 93 -13.86 -10.37 2.38
N THR A 94 -14.80 -10.09 1.49
CA THR A 94 -14.78 -10.44 0.08
C THR A 94 -14.54 -9.17 -0.72
N PHE A 95 -13.66 -9.24 -1.72
CA PHE A 95 -13.39 -8.16 -2.67
C PHE A 95 -13.82 -8.55 -4.07
N THR A 96 -14.50 -7.64 -4.76
CA THR A 96 -14.90 -7.78 -6.16
C THR A 96 -14.56 -6.51 -6.94
N LEU A 97 -14.31 -6.68 -8.24
CA LEU A 97 -14.16 -5.60 -9.20
C LEU A 97 -15.46 -5.50 -10.02
N GLY A 98 -16.36 -4.61 -9.61
CA GLY A 98 -17.74 -4.70 -10.06
C GLY A 98 -18.32 -6.07 -9.67
N ASN A 99 -18.80 -6.80 -10.68
CA ASN A 99 -19.33 -8.16 -10.55
C ASN A 99 -18.25 -9.25 -10.71
N LEU A 100 -17.00 -8.90 -11.01
CA LEU A 100 -15.90 -9.86 -11.13
C LEU A 100 -15.36 -10.24 -9.73
N PRO A 101 -15.45 -11.49 -9.28
CA PRO A 101 -14.87 -11.91 -8.00
C PRO A 101 -13.34 -11.84 -8.04
N LEU A 102 -12.71 -11.26 -7.02
CA LEU A 102 -11.25 -11.25 -6.88
C LEU A 102 -10.77 -12.18 -5.76
N ALA A 103 -11.41 -12.09 -4.60
CA ALA A 103 -11.09 -12.94 -3.46
C ALA A 103 -12.23 -12.95 -2.44
N GLU A 104 -12.36 -14.06 -1.72
CA GLU A 104 -13.46 -14.30 -0.81
C GLU A 104 -12.97 -14.83 0.54
N ALA A 105 -13.77 -14.60 1.59
CA ALA A 105 -13.56 -15.14 2.93
C ALA A 105 -12.15 -14.84 3.50
N ILE A 106 -11.61 -13.65 3.22
CA ILE A 106 -10.32 -13.22 3.77
C ILE A 106 -10.54 -12.72 5.20
N PRO A 107 -9.77 -13.18 6.21
CA PRO A 107 -9.85 -12.61 7.56
C PRO A 107 -9.57 -11.10 7.53
N ALA A 108 -10.57 -10.31 7.89
CA ALA A 108 -10.51 -8.85 7.88
C ALA A 108 -9.54 -8.35 8.96
N ARG A 109 -8.68 -7.37 8.61
CA ARG A 109 -7.64 -6.84 9.49
C ARG A 109 -7.17 -5.45 9.05
N GLU A 110 -6.35 -4.78 9.85
CA GLU A 110 -5.89 -3.41 9.56
C GLU A 110 -5.18 -3.28 8.20
N PHE A 111 -4.43 -4.31 7.79
CA PHE A 111 -3.66 -4.30 6.55
C PHE A 111 -3.68 -5.66 5.86
N LEU A 112 -4.08 -5.66 4.59
CA LEU A 112 -4.08 -6.81 3.70
C LEU A 112 -3.24 -6.50 2.46
N THR A 113 -2.60 -7.52 1.91
CA THR A 113 -2.13 -7.50 0.53
C THR A 113 -2.77 -8.65 -0.25
N PRO A 114 -2.79 -8.60 -1.59
CA PRO A 114 -3.24 -9.71 -2.42
C PRO A 114 -2.49 -11.03 -2.19
N MET A 115 -1.28 -10.99 -1.61
CA MET A 115 -0.57 -12.20 -1.13
C MET A 115 -1.30 -12.93 0.00
N GLU A 116 -2.38 -12.36 0.55
CA GLU A 116 -3.15 -12.93 1.64
C GLU A 116 -4.55 -13.38 1.23
N PHE A 117 -4.86 -13.35 -0.07
CA PHE A 117 -6.21 -13.58 -0.58
C PHE A 117 -6.65 -15.03 -0.48
N THR A 118 -5.72 -15.98 -0.62
CA THR A 118 -6.05 -17.41 -0.48
C THR A 118 -5.72 -17.96 0.89
N TYR A 119 -6.43 -19.01 1.27
CA TYR A 119 -6.16 -19.72 2.51
C TYR A 119 -4.73 -20.28 2.56
N GLU A 120 -4.27 -20.89 1.47
CA GLU A 120 -2.95 -21.52 1.40
C GLU A 120 -1.81 -20.51 1.57
N GLN A 121 -1.90 -19.35 0.89
CA GLN A 121 -0.92 -18.29 1.05
C GLN A 121 -0.85 -17.78 2.50
N ARG A 122 -2.02 -17.62 3.15
CA ARG A 122 -2.08 -17.21 4.56
C ARG A 122 -1.41 -18.23 5.48
N GLN A 123 -1.55 -19.53 5.22
CA GLN A 123 -0.87 -20.55 6.03
C GLN A 123 0.64 -20.43 5.96
N ILE A 124 1.21 -20.24 4.76
CA ILE A 124 2.66 -20.12 4.62
C ILE A 124 3.20 -18.78 5.17
N LEU A 125 2.43 -17.68 5.05
CA LEU A 125 2.77 -16.40 5.66
C LEU A 125 2.81 -16.48 7.19
N ASN A 126 1.90 -17.24 7.80
CA ASN A 126 1.85 -17.42 9.26
C ASN A 126 3.08 -18.14 9.83
N VAL A 127 3.68 -19.05 9.06
CA VAL A 127 4.90 -19.76 9.43
C VAL A 127 6.13 -18.88 9.24
N GLY A 128 6.25 -18.19 8.11
CA GLY A 128 7.46 -17.46 7.72
C GLY A 128 8.55 -18.39 7.16
N GLY A 129 9.72 -17.82 6.86
CA GLY A 129 10.91 -18.57 6.42
C GLY A 129 12.12 -18.27 7.29
N VAL A 130 13.23 -18.94 7.06
CA VAL A 130 14.51 -18.70 7.74
C VAL A 130 15.49 -18.11 6.75
N GLU A 131 16.12 -16.99 7.11
CA GLU A 131 17.17 -16.36 6.31
C GLU A 131 18.50 -17.12 6.46
N ASP A 132 19.47 -16.86 5.60
CA ASP A 132 20.83 -17.45 5.70
C ASP A 132 21.53 -17.16 7.03
N SER A 133 21.09 -16.11 7.73
CA SER A 133 21.53 -15.78 9.09
C SER A 133 20.99 -16.71 10.17
N GLY A 134 20.15 -17.69 9.83
CA GLY A 134 19.44 -18.55 10.79
C GLY A 134 18.24 -17.89 11.46
N MET A 135 17.93 -16.64 11.11
CA MET A 135 16.86 -15.86 11.72
C MET A 135 15.54 -15.98 10.97
N THR A 136 14.43 -16.00 11.70
CA THR A 136 13.10 -16.13 11.10
C THR A 136 12.65 -14.81 10.46
N SER A 137 12.10 -14.88 9.25
CA SER A 137 11.66 -13.72 8.50
C SER A 137 10.50 -14.08 7.59
N HIS A 138 9.42 -13.33 7.71
CA HIS A 138 8.30 -13.43 6.79
C HIS A 138 8.67 -12.91 5.38
N ARG A 139 9.74 -12.11 5.25
CA ARG A 139 10.18 -11.56 3.96
C ARG A 139 10.54 -12.64 2.95
N VAL A 140 11.09 -13.76 3.40
CA VAL A 140 11.42 -14.91 2.53
C VAL A 140 10.16 -15.40 1.82
N ILE A 141 9.06 -15.53 2.58
CA ILE A 141 7.77 -15.99 2.05
C ILE A 141 7.07 -14.92 1.22
N GLU A 142 7.13 -13.64 1.62
CA GLU A 142 6.58 -12.54 0.80
C GLU A 142 7.24 -12.47 -0.57
N LYS A 143 8.57 -12.58 -0.65
CA LYS A 143 9.30 -12.64 -1.93
C LYS A 143 8.87 -13.85 -2.77
N PHE A 144 8.77 -15.01 -2.12
CA PHE A 144 8.31 -16.22 -2.78
C PHE A 144 6.90 -16.06 -3.36
N LEU A 145 5.93 -15.59 -2.58
CA LEU A 145 4.54 -15.38 -3.02
C LEU A 145 4.43 -14.33 -4.12
N ALA A 146 5.11 -13.19 -3.96
CA ALA A 146 5.11 -12.12 -4.95
C ALA A 146 5.70 -12.55 -6.30
N SER A 147 6.48 -13.63 -6.35
CA SER A 147 7.15 -14.11 -7.57
C SER A 147 6.62 -15.44 -8.10
N ASN A 148 5.92 -16.24 -7.27
CA ASN A 148 5.55 -17.62 -7.62
C ASN A 148 4.08 -17.94 -7.37
N ASN A 149 3.24 -16.96 -7.04
CA ASN A 149 1.81 -17.17 -6.87
C ASN A 149 1.02 -16.58 -8.05
N PRO A 150 0.51 -17.42 -8.97
CA PRO A 150 -0.20 -16.93 -10.15
C PRO A 150 -1.42 -16.07 -9.82
N GLU A 151 -2.22 -16.44 -8.82
CA GLU A 151 -3.40 -15.66 -8.43
C GLU A 151 -3.05 -14.25 -7.98
N THR A 152 -2.07 -14.12 -7.08
CA THR A 152 -1.56 -12.82 -6.62
C THR A 152 -1.05 -11.99 -7.80
N ILE A 153 -0.25 -12.60 -8.67
CA ILE A 153 0.34 -11.95 -9.83
C ILE A 153 -0.74 -11.47 -10.80
N ASN A 154 -1.66 -12.36 -11.18
CA ASN A 154 -2.69 -12.10 -12.18
C ASN A 154 -3.73 -11.10 -11.69
N ILE A 155 -4.15 -11.18 -10.42
CA ILE A 155 -5.02 -10.16 -9.80
C ILE A 155 -4.33 -8.81 -9.84
N MET A 156 -3.06 -8.71 -9.42
CA MET A 156 -2.35 -7.43 -9.42
C MET A 156 -2.11 -6.88 -10.82
N ARG A 157 -1.73 -7.72 -11.80
CA ARG A 157 -1.58 -7.29 -13.20
C ARG A 157 -2.89 -6.76 -13.76
N MET A 158 -4.00 -7.45 -13.50
CA MET A 158 -5.34 -7.00 -13.88
C MET A 158 -5.66 -5.62 -13.29
N LEU A 159 -5.48 -5.47 -11.97
CA LEU A 159 -5.77 -4.21 -11.27
C LEU A 159 -4.87 -3.06 -11.77
N MET A 160 -3.58 -3.30 -11.97
CA MET A 160 -2.62 -2.28 -12.45
C MET A 160 -2.80 -1.93 -13.93
N VAL A 161 -3.29 -2.85 -14.77
CA VAL A 161 -3.65 -2.54 -16.16
C VAL A 161 -4.91 -1.68 -16.24
N LEU A 162 -5.82 -1.84 -15.29
CA LEU A 162 -7.06 -1.05 -15.18
C LEU A 162 -6.85 0.31 -14.50
N ASP A 163 -5.68 0.53 -13.91
CA ASP A 163 -5.29 1.77 -13.27
C ASP A 163 -5.46 2.97 -14.20
N GLN A 164 -6.12 4.03 -13.74
CA GLN A 164 -6.53 5.14 -14.58
C GLN A 164 -5.35 5.77 -15.33
N ASP A 165 -4.23 5.98 -14.65
CA ASP A 165 -3.01 6.64 -15.14
C ASP A 165 -1.82 5.70 -15.42
N GLN A 166 -2.00 4.38 -15.28
CA GLN A 166 -1.02 3.34 -15.64
C GLN A 166 0.36 3.52 -14.99
N ASN A 167 0.40 4.06 -13.79
CA ASN A 167 1.62 4.42 -13.06
C ASN A 167 1.51 4.02 -11.57
N ALA A 168 0.57 3.14 -11.24
CA ALA A 168 0.47 2.48 -9.94
C ALA A 168 1.86 2.06 -9.42
N SER A 169 2.18 2.53 -8.23
CA SER A 169 3.50 2.36 -7.60
C SER A 169 3.35 2.45 -6.08
N ALA A 170 4.45 2.42 -5.34
CA ALA A 170 4.39 2.56 -3.89
C ALA A 170 4.09 3.97 -3.37
N ASP A 171 4.00 4.96 -4.26
CA ASP A 171 3.54 6.30 -3.95
C ASP A 171 2.26 6.69 -4.68
N ASN A 172 1.82 5.89 -5.67
CA ASN A 172 0.58 6.13 -6.41
C ASN A 172 -0.40 4.96 -6.28
N PRO A 173 -1.61 5.18 -5.71
CA PRO A 173 -2.61 4.13 -5.58
C PRO A 173 -3.07 3.63 -6.94
N VAL A 174 -3.54 2.38 -6.97
CA VAL A 174 -4.28 1.87 -8.12
C VAL A 174 -5.68 2.51 -8.10
N GLN A 175 -6.04 3.21 -9.16
CA GLN A 175 -7.32 3.92 -9.27
C GLN A 175 -8.18 3.32 -10.38
N ILE A 176 -9.26 2.64 -10.00
CA ILE A 176 -10.21 2.08 -10.95
C ILE A 176 -11.46 2.96 -11.02
N THR A 177 -11.69 3.54 -12.19
CA THR A 177 -12.82 4.45 -12.38
C THR A 177 -14.16 3.72 -12.39
N GLN A 178 -15.23 4.41 -11.98
CA GLN A 178 -16.61 3.88 -12.11
C GLN A 178 -16.94 3.50 -13.56
N ARG A 179 -16.44 4.25 -14.55
CA ARG A 179 -16.63 3.94 -15.97
C ARG A 179 -15.99 2.61 -16.36
N THR A 180 -14.81 2.30 -15.82
CA THR A 180 -14.16 0.99 -16.03
C THR A 180 -15.00 -0.12 -15.41
N ILE A 181 -15.48 0.07 -14.18
CA ILE A 181 -16.33 -0.88 -13.46
C ILE A 181 -17.65 -1.15 -14.21
N ASP A 182 -18.30 -0.10 -14.71
CA ASP A 182 -19.55 -0.21 -15.47
C ASP A 182 -19.35 -1.01 -16.77
N GLN A 183 -18.24 -0.77 -17.49
CA GLN A 183 -17.91 -1.54 -18.70
C GLN A 183 -17.64 -3.01 -18.41
N ILE A 184 -16.94 -3.32 -17.31
CA ILE A 184 -16.73 -4.70 -16.85
C ILE A 184 -18.08 -5.37 -16.54
N ASN A 185 -18.97 -4.69 -15.84
CA ASN A 185 -20.29 -5.23 -15.50
C ASN A 185 -21.15 -5.49 -16.75
N THR A 186 -21.10 -4.59 -17.73
CA THR A 186 -21.76 -4.79 -19.04
C THR A 186 -21.20 -6.02 -19.74
N PHE A 187 -19.87 -6.13 -19.84
CA PHE A 187 -19.23 -7.30 -20.45
C PHE A 187 -19.66 -8.62 -19.80
N LEU A 188 -19.66 -8.69 -18.47
CA LEU A 188 -20.07 -9.88 -17.72
C LEU A 188 -21.57 -10.19 -17.88
N THR A 189 -22.41 -9.15 -18.04
CA THR A 189 -23.85 -9.33 -18.29
C THR A 189 -24.10 -9.91 -19.68
N ASP A 190 -23.33 -9.46 -20.68
CA ASP A 190 -23.44 -9.92 -22.06
C ASP A 190 -22.81 -11.31 -22.27
N HIS A 191 -21.95 -11.75 -21.34
CA HIS A 191 -21.24 -13.04 -21.39
C HIS A 191 -21.44 -13.82 -20.07
N PRO A 192 -22.63 -14.39 -19.82
CA PRO A 192 -22.94 -15.05 -18.55
C PRO A 192 -22.10 -16.30 -18.26
N ASP A 193 -21.53 -16.92 -19.30
CA ASP A 193 -20.63 -18.08 -19.19
C ASP A 193 -19.15 -17.67 -19.07
N PHE A 194 -18.84 -16.37 -19.01
CA PHE A 194 -17.48 -15.90 -18.85
C PHE A 194 -16.99 -16.13 -17.42
N GLU A 195 -15.90 -16.88 -17.29
CA GLU A 195 -15.19 -17.08 -16.04
C GLU A 195 -13.73 -16.68 -16.20
N LEU A 196 -13.18 -16.04 -15.17
CA LEU A 196 -11.77 -15.65 -15.16
C LEU A 196 -11.01 -16.45 -14.11
N ASN A 197 -10.09 -17.30 -14.54
CA ASN A 197 -9.27 -18.09 -13.63
C ASN A 197 -7.94 -17.37 -13.32
N PHE A 198 -7.87 -16.70 -12.17
CA PHE A 198 -6.63 -16.07 -11.72
C PHE A 198 -5.52 -17.09 -11.39
N ALA A 199 -5.84 -18.37 -11.22
CA ALA A 199 -4.85 -19.42 -10.94
C ALA A 199 -4.10 -19.93 -12.19
N ASP A 200 -4.51 -19.49 -13.39
CA ASP A 200 -3.77 -19.79 -14.62
C ASP A 200 -2.33 -19.28 -14.54
N SER A 201 -1.39 -19.95 -15.22
CA SER A 201 0.00 -19.48 -15.23
C SER A 201 0.07 -18.04 -15.78
N PRO A 202 0.97 -17.17 -15.28
CA PRO A 202 1.03 -15.77 -15.71
C PRO A 202 1.17 -15.58 -17.23
N GLY A 203 1.82 -16.51 -17.92
CA GLY A 203 1.91 -16.52 -19.38
C GLY A 203 0.59 -16.85 -20.08
N VAL A 204 -0.18 -17.82 -19.57
CA VAL A 204 -1.51 -18.15 -20.10
C VAL A 204 -2.50 -17.02 -19.84
N PHE A 205 -2.50 -16.49 -18.62
CA PHE A 205 -3.36 -15.37 -18.23
C PHE A 205 -3.08 -14.12 -19.06
N ALA A 206 -1.82 -13.88 -19.45
CA ALA A 206 -1.41 -12.72 -20.25
C ALA A 206 -1.37 -12.96 -21.76
N ARG A 207 -1.79 -14.13 -22.26
CA ARG A 207 -1.66 -14.49 -23.69
C ARG A 207 -2.37 -13.47 -24.59
N ALA A 208 -1.64 -12.97 -25.57
CA ALA A 208 -2.11 -12.02 -26.56
C ALA A 208 -1.54 -12.40 -27.94
N PRO A 209 -2.29 -12.21 -29.04
CA PRO A 209 -1.79 -12.48 -30.38
C PRO A 209 -0.53 -11.68 -30.66
N ASN A 210 0.52 -12.36 -31.14
CA ASN A 210 1.68 -11.68 -31.67
C ASN A 210 1.40 -11.12 -33.07
N ARG A 211 2.07 -10.03 -33.46
CA ARG A 211 1.96 -9.48 -34.83
C ARG A 211 2.35 -10.48 -35.92
N GLU A 212 3.16 -11.48 -35.56
CA GLU A 212 3.71 -12.48 -36.48
C GLU A 212 2.95 -13.82 -36.46
N ASP A 213 2.25 -14.13 -35.36
CA ASP A 213 1.50 -15.39 -35.18
C ASP A 213 0.00 -15.10 -35.05
N ARG A 214 -0.71 -15.25 -36.16
CA ARG A 214 -2.13 -14.88 -36.29
C ARG A 214 -3.09 -15.93 -35.76
N ASP A 215 -2.60 -17.10 -35.36
CA ASP A 215 -3.41 -18.20 -34.85
C ASP A 215 -3.49 -18.20 -33.30
N GLU A 216 -2.74 -17.30 -32.64
CA GLU A 216 -2.73 -17.18 -31.19
C GLU A 216 -3.97 -16.38 -30.71
N GLU A 217 -4.82 -17.03 -29.91
CA GLU A 217 -6.03 -16.42 -29.36
C GLU A 217 -5.75 -15.65 -28.06
N TRP A 218 -6.46 -14.54 -27.88
CA TRP A 218 -6.48 -13.79 -26.63
C TRP A 218 -6.86 -14.68 -25.43
N SER A 219 -6.14 -14.52 -24.32
CA SER A 219 -6.58 -15.05 -23.03
C SER A 219 -7.92 -14.44 -22.60
N ASP A 220 -8.63 -15.12 -21.72
CA ASP A 220 -9.90 -14.65 -21.16
C ASP A 220 -9.76 -13.26 -20.51
N ALA A 221 -8.65 -13.05 -19.80
CA ALA A 221 -8.29 -11.76 -19.21
C ALA A 221 -8.17 -10.67 -20.28
N ASN A 222 -7.40 -10.93 -21.35
CA ASN A 222 -7.25 -9.97 -22.42
C ASN A 222 -8.54 -9.79 -23.21
N ARG A 223 -9.39 -10.81 -23.43
CA ARG A 223 -10.71 -10.63 -24.06
C ARG A 223 -11.56 -9.62 -23.29
N LEU A 224 -11.56 -9.69 -21.96
CA LEU A 224 -12.21 -8.68 -21.12
C LEU A 224 -11.55 -7.31 -21.29
N ILE A 225 -10.22 -7.19 -21.13
CA ILE A 225 -9.52 -5.89 -21.26
C ILE A 225 -9.74 -5.24 -22.64
N GLN A 226 -9.74 -6.03 -23.72
CA GLN A 226 -9.94 -5.56 -25.09
C GLN A 226 -11.37 -5.05 -25.36
N SER A 227 -12.32 -5.35 -24.47
CA SER A 227 -13.68 -4.81 -24.53
C SER A 227 -13.83 -3.44 -23.85
N LEU A 228 -12.81 -2.99 -23.11
CA LEU A 228 -12.87 -1.77 -22.30
C LEU A 228 -12.30 -0.58 -23.07
N CYS A 229 -12.91 0.60 -22.89
CA CYS A 229 -12.31 1.87 -23.25
C CYS A 229 -11.94 2.71 -22.02
N PHE A 230 -10.69 3.16 -21.97
CA PHE A 230 -10.14 3.99 -20.89
C PHE A 230 -10.22 5.50 -21.16
N HIS A 231 -10.88 5.91 -22.26
CA HIS A 231 -11.11 7.31 -22.61
C HIS A 231 -12.55 7.75 -22.29
N PRO A 232 -12.81 9.06 -22.22
CA PRO A 232 -14.16 9.60 -22.05
C PRO A 232 -15.16 9.08 -23.10
N VAL A 233 -16.45 9.15 -22.76
CA VAL A 233 -17.52 8.76 -23.67
C VAL A 233 -17.42 9.56 -24.97
N GLY A 234 -17.46 8.86 -26.11
CA GLY A 234 -17.39 9.48 -27.44
C GLY A 234 -15.99 9.85 -27.92
N HIS A 235 -14.94 9.43 -27.23
CA HIS A 235 -13.56 9.60 -27.70
C HIS A 235 -13.28 8.72 -28.93
N GLU A 236 -12.57 9.24 -29.94
CA GLU A 236 -12.28 8.52 -31.19
C GLU A 236 -11.52 7.19 -30.97
N LEU A 237 -10.68 7.14 -29.93
CA LEU A 237 -9.97 5.92 -29.52
C LEU A 237 -10.86 4.83 -28.91
N CYS A 238 -12.12 5.14 -28.58
CA CYS A 238 -13.11 4.16 -28.14
C CYS A 238 -13.94 3.58 -29.30
N GLU A 239 -13.73 4.03 -30.54
CA GLU A 239 -14.45 3.50 -31.69
C GLU A 239 -13.89 2.14 -32.11
N GLU A 240 -14.67 1.38 -32.90
CA GLU A 240 -14.14 0.18 -33.54
C GLU A 240 -13.00 0.55 -34.50
N PRO A 241 -11.88 -0.19 -34.48
CA PRO A 241 -10.78 0.07 -35.39
C PRO A 241 -11.26 -0.11 -36.85
N PRO A 242 -10.84 0.76 -37.79
CA PRO A 242 -11.13 0.59 -39.21
C PRO A 242 -10.79 -0.84 -39.68
N SER A 243 -11.71 -1.45 -40.43
CA SER A 243 -11.53 -2.82 -40.91
C SER A 243 -10.36 -2.91 -41.89
N GLN A 244 -9.73 -4.09 -41.96
CA GLN A 244 -8.61 -4.28 -42.90
C GLN A 244 -9.08 -4.16 -44.35
N GLU A 245 -10.31 -4.58 -44.65
CA GLU A 245 -10.93 -4.46 -45.97
C GLU A 245 -11.09 -3.00 -46.39
N ALA A 246 -11.50 -2.11 -45.47
CA ALA A 246 -11.64 -0.68 -45.74
C ALA A 246 -10.29 -0.05 -46.10
N ILE A 247 -9.22 -0.45 -45.42
CA ILE A 247 -7.85 -0.01 -45.71
C ILE A 247 -7.38 -0.56 -47.05
N ASP A 248 -7.61 -1.86 -47.32
CA ASP A 248 -7.16 -2.53 -48.54
C ASP A 248 -7.85 -1.97 -49.80
N GLN A 249 -9.10 -1.49 -49.69
CA GLN A 249 -9.82 -0.80 -50.77
C GLN A 249 -9.16 0.51 -51.20
N LEU A 250 -8.50 1.23 -50.28
CA LEU A 250 -7.81 2.50 -50.56
C LEU A 250 -6.30 2.33 -50.75
N LYS A 251 -5.79 1.10 -50.67
CA LYS A 251 -4.36 0.80 -50.75
C LYS A 251 -3.79 1.16 -52.13
N PRO A 252 -2.66 1.88 -52.22
CA PRO A 252 -2.04 2.20 -53.50
C PRO A 252 -1.65 0.94 -54.26
N ALA A 253 -1.89 0.92 -55.57
CA ALA A 253 -1.67 -0.25 -56.43
C ALA A 253 -0.18 -0.61 -56.59
N SER A 254 0.73 0.31 -56.28
CA SER A 254 2.18 0.15 -56.35
C SER A 254 2.85 0.97 -55.26
N SER A 255 4.00 0.49 -54.75
CA SER A 255 4.85 1.23 -53.81
C SER A 255 5.37 2.57 -54.34
N SER A 256 5.34 2.76 -55.67
CA SER A 256 5.76 4.00 -56.32
C SER A 256 4.65 5.06 -56.38
N GLN A 257 3.41 4.69 -56.06
CA GLN A 257 2.25 5.60 -56.07
C GLN A 257 2.12 6.25 -54.69
N THR A 258 1.99 7.58 -54.66
CA THR A 258 1.73 8.33 -53.43
C THR A 258 0.39 7.88 -52.82
N PRO A 259 0.35 7.44 -51.55
CA PRO A 259 -0.89 7.09 -50.87
C PRO A 259 -1.84 8.30 -50.76
N SER A 260 -3.15 8.08 -50.79
CA SER A 260 -4.13 9.15 -50.57
C SER A 260 -4.16 9.58 -49.09
N ASP A 261 -4.57 10.83 -48.84
CA ASP A 261 -4.76 11.33 -47.47
C ASP A 261 -5.78 10.49 -46.69
N GLU A 262 -6.83 10.01 -47.37
CA GLU A 262 -7.86 9.14 -46.79
C GLU A 262 -7.30 7.78 -46.38
N TYR A 263 -6.46 7.15 -47.21
CA TYR A 263 -5.78 5.92 -46.87
C TYR A 263 -4.88 6.11 -45.64
N LEU A 264 -4.06 7.17 -45.63
CA LEU A 264 -3.17 7.48 -44.51
C LEU A 264 -3.96 7.73 -43.22
N ALA A 265 -5.10 8.43 -43.31
CA ALA A 265 -5.96 8.70 -42.17
C ALA A 265 -6.58 7.41 -41.60
N LEU A 266 -7.05 6.48 -42.43
CA LEU A 266 -7.58 5.19 -41.96
C LEU A 266 -6.50 4.33 -41.29
N VAL A 267 -5.32 4.26 -41.90
CA VAL A 267 -4.18 3.53 -41.32
C VAL A 267 -3.79 4.13 -39.97
N ALA A 268 -3.62 5.45 -39.90
CA ALA A 268 -3.28 6.16 -38.67
C ALA A 268 -4.36 5.99 -37.59
N LYS A 269 -5.65 6.05 -37.96
CA LYS A 269 -6.76 5.84 -37.02
C LYS A 269 -6.76 4.43 -36.47
N LYS A 270 -6.56 3.41 -37.32
CA LYS A 270 -6.45 2.01 -36.88
C LYS A 270 -5.30 1.84 -35.90
N GLU A 271 -4.10 2.32 -36.25
CA GLU A 271 -2.93 2.22 -35.39
C GLU A 271 -3.12 2.96 -34.06
N ALA A 272 -3.75 4.13 -34.08
CA ALA A 272 -4.05 4.89 -32.86
C ALA A 272 -5.02 4.15 -31.93
N ILE A 273 -6.11 3.57 -32.46
CA ILE A 273 -7.07 2.78 -31.68
C ILE A 273 -6.40 1.51 -31.14
N GLU A 274 -5.65 0.79 -31.98
CA GLU A 274 -5.00 -0.46 -31.59
C GLU A 274 -3.91 -0.25 -30.54
N SER A 275 -3.14 0.83 -30.63
CA SER A 275 -2.09 1.16 -29.64
C SER A 275 -2.62 1.76 -28.34
N ALA A 276 -3.85 2.26 -28.32
CA ALA A 276 -4.52 2.75 -27.11
C ALA A 276 -5.12 1.62 -26.27
N ARG A 277 -5.25 0.41 -26.83
CA ARG A 277 -5.71 -0.78 -26.10
C ARG A 277 -4.64 -1.20 -25.12
N ARG A 278 -5.09 -1.67 -23.96
CA ARG A 278 -4.21 -2.18 -22.90
C ARG A 278 -4.17 -3.70 -22.95
N GLU A 279 -3.11 -4.28 -22.42
CA GLU A 279 -2.93 -5.72 -22.34
C GLU A 279 -2.36 -6.11 -20.98
N ILE A 280 -2.66 -7.32 -20.51
CA ILE A 280 -2.12 -7.85 -19.24
C ILE A 280 -0.58 -7.84 -19.21
N ARG A 281 0.09 -7.92 -20.37
CA ARG A 281 1.56 -7.84 -20.49
C ARG A 281 2.15 -6.43 -20.43
N ASP A 282 1.32 -5.38 -20.45
CA ASP A 282 1.79 -4.00 -20.21
C ASP A 282 2.32 -3.84 -18.79
N VAL A 283 1.76 -4.63 -17.84
CA VAL A 283 2.29 -4.78 -16.49
C VAL A 283 3.05 -6.10 -16.42
N ASN A 284 4.37 -6.01 -16.26
CA ASN A 284 5.22 -7.20 -16.10
C ASN A 284 5.19 -7.74 -14.66
N GLU A 285 5.60 -8.99 -14.49
CA GLU A 285 5.57 -9.68 -13.18
C GLU A 285 6.53 -9.06 -12.16
N GLU A 286 7.64 -8.47 -12.62
CA GLU A 286 8.61 -7.77 -11.77
C GLU A 286 8.02 -6.51 -11.14
N ALA A 287 7.25 -5.71 -11.89
CA ALA A 287 6.56 -4.54 -11.40
C ALA A 287 5.54 -4.90 -10.30
N VAL A 288 4.81 -6.01 -10.48
CA VAL A 288 3.91 -6.53 -9.44
C VAL A 288 4.68 -6.97 -8.21
N ARG A 289 5.77 -7.73 -8.39
CA ARG A 289 6.61 -8.17 -7.29
C ARG A 289 7.13 -7.00 -6.48
N ASP A 290 7.69 -6.01 -7.16
CA ASP A 290 8.31 -4.84 -6.53
C ASP A 290 7.25 -3.99 -5.81
N PHE A 291 6.09 -3.77 -6.45
CA PHE A 291 4.96 -3.11 -5.82
C PHE A 291 4.56 -3.82 -4.51
N LEU A 292 4.29 -5.13 -4.54
CA LEU A 292 3.84 -5.88 -3.36
C LEU A 292 4.86 -5.87 -2.22
N LEU A 293 6.15 -6.03 -2.55
CA LEU A 293 7.23 -6.03 -1.56
C LEU A 293 7.44 -4.65 -0.94
N GLU A 294 7.26 -3.59 -1.72
CA GLU A 294 7.34 -2.23 -1.20
C GLU A 294 6.14 -1.90 -0.31
N GLN A 295 4.94 -2.38 -0.64
CA GLN A 295 3.77 -2.26 0.23
C GLN A 295 3.99 -2.89 1.61
N THR A 296 4.59 -4.09 1.67
CA THR A 296 4.86 -4.76 2.96
C THR A 296 5.99 -4.07 3.73
N ASP A 297 7.00 -3.52 3.05
CA ASP A 297 8.04 -2.71 3.67
C ASP A 297 7.52 -1.43 4.31
N LEU A 298 6.68 -0.69 3.58
CA LEU A 298 6.07 0.52 4.10
C LEU A 298 5.23 0.21 5.36
N TYR A 299 4.52 -0.91 5.38
CA TYR A 299 3.70 -1.30 6.53
C TYR A 299 4.55 -1.74 7.70
N LYS A 300 5.59 -2.51 7.43
CA LYS A 300 6.59 -2.88 8.41
C LYS A 300 7.21 -1.65 9.07
N LEU A 301 7.66 -0.68 8.28
CA LEU A 301 8.21 0.58 8.78
C LEU A 301 7.19 1.36 9.61
N LYS A 302 5.91 1.42 9.20
CA LYS A 302 4.84 2.07 9.97
C LYS A 302 4.71 1.45 11.36
N LEU A 303 4.71 0.11 11.46
CA LEU A 303 4.55 -0.62 12.72
C LEU A 303 5.81 -0.68 13.58
N GLU A 304 7.00 -0.63 12.99
CA GLU A 304 8.28 -0.66 13.71
C GLU A 304 8.65 0.68 14.36
N ARG A 305 8.09 1.80 13.89
CA ARG A 305 8.40 3.16 14.37
C ARG A 305 8.31 3.33 15.89
N PRO A 306 7.30 2.80 16.60
CA PRO A 306 7.20 2.93 18.05
C PRO A 306 8.24 2.10 18.82
N PHE A 307 8.96 1.17 18.18
CA PHE A 307 9.89 0.27 18.87
C PHE A 307 11.33 0.75 18.74
N THR A 308 12.07 0.74 19.83
CA THR A 308 13.51 1.04 19.84
C THR A 308 14.28 0.05 20.72
N LEU A 309 15.60 0.01 20.53
CA LEU A 309 16.52 -0.75 21.36
C LEU A 309 17.11 0.14 22.45
N ARG A 310 17.36 -0.44 23.61
CA ARG A 310 18.07 0.18 24.73
C ARG A 310 19.19 -0.75 25.20
N PRO A 311 20.46 -0.32 25.12
CA PRO A 311 20.93 0.90 24.46
C PRO A 311 20.70 0.85 22.93
N ASP A 312 20.69 2.01 22.27
CA ASP A 312 20.52 2.15 20.81
C ASP A 312 21.85 2.10 20.05
N THR A 313 22.95 2.44 20.73
CA THR A 313 24.34 2.21 20.30
C THR A 313 25.17 1.78 21.49
N LEU A 314 26.18 0.94 21.27
CA LEU A 314 27.03 0.46 22.35
C LEU A 314 28.50 0.47 22.00
N THR A 315 29.32 1.04 22.89
CA THR A 315 30.77 0.94 22.82
C THR A 315 31.28 0.27 24.09
N LEU A 316 32.05 -0.81 23.95
CA LEU A 316 32.61 -1.59 25.04
C LEU A 316 34.14 -1.59 24.97
N ARG A 317 34.81 -1.78 26.10
CA ARG A 317 36.29 -1.91 26.12
C ARG A 317 36.70 -3.34 25.74
N PRO A 318 37.86 -3.53 25.09
CA PRO A 318 38.46 -4.86 24.97
C PRO A 318 38.55 -5.53 26.35
N GLY A 319 38.18 -6.81 26.43
CA GLY A 319 38.17 -7.58 27.68
C GLY A 319 36.96 -7.34 28.61
N ASP A 320 36.01 -6.46 28.26
CA ASP A 320 34.74 -6.33 28.99
C ASP A 320 33.78 -7.49 28.64
N THR A 321 34.08 -8.67 29.17
CA THR A 321 33.34 -9.92 28.95
C THR A 321 32.12 -10.07 29.87
N GLY A 322 31.81 -9.06 30.68
CA GLY A 322 30.63 -9.07 31.55
C GLY A 322 29.34 -9.03 30.74
N LEU A 323 28.31 -9.74 31.22
CA LEU A 323 27.00 -9.74 30.59
C LEU A 323 26.44 -8.32 30.48
N LYS A 324 25.93 -8.00 29.29
CA LYS A 324 25.24 -6.77 28.95
C LYS A 324 23.80 -7.12 28.58
N GLU A 325 22.87 -6.26 28.98
CA GLU A 325 21.46 -6.40 28.65
C GLU A 325 21.09 -5.43 27.51
N LEU A 326 20.34 -5.98 26.54
CA LEU A 326 19.66 -5.26 25.48
C LEU A 326 18.16 -5.39 25.71
N ALA A 327 17.43 -4.28 25.69
CA ALA A 327 15.97 -4.28 25.81
C ALA A 327 15.30 -3.69 24.56
N ILE A 328 14.24 -4.33 24.09
CA ILE A 328 13.28 -3.68 23.18
C ILE A 328 12.33 -2.86 24.04
N VAL A 329 12.02 -1.63 23.64
CA VAL A 329 11.03 -0.80 24.32
C VAL A 329 10.05 -0.20 23.31
N LYS A 330 8.78 -0.09 23.70
CA LYS A 330 7.74 0.58 22.93
C LYS A 330 7.55 2.01 23.46
N ILE A 331 7.63 2.99 22.57
CA ILE A 331 7.36 4.39 22.86
C ILE A 331 5.86 4.57 23.04
N GLY A 332 5.46 5.20 24.15
CA GLY A 332 4.07 5.59 24.39
C GLY A 332 3.13 4.45 24.81
N GLY A 333 3.65 3.30 25.27
CA GLY A 333 2.80 2.22 25.76
C GLY A 333 3.58 1.01 26.31
N PRO A 334 2.85 0.00 26.83
CA PRO A 334 3.46 -1.25 27.28
C PRO A 334 4.04 -2.03 26.11
N LEU A 335 5.09 -2.80 26.38
CA LEU A 335 5.66 -3.75 25.44
C LEU A 335 4.94 -5.09 25.58
N GLU A 336 4.43 -5.60 24.46
CA GLU A 336 3.90 -6.96 24.35
C GLU A 336 4.47 -7.59 23.09
N LEU A 337 5.20 -8.70 23.25
CA LEU A 337 5.81 -9.44 22.16
C LEU A 337 5.25 -10.87 22.16
N ALA A 338 4.90 -11.36 20.98
CA ALA A 338 4.56 -12.76 20.76
C ALA A 338 5.82 -13.63 20.67
N ASN A 339 6.90 -13.10 20.07
CA ASN A 339 8.18 -13.80 19.97
C ASN A 339 9.36 -12.83 19.87
N LEU A 340 10.56 -13.32 20.17
CA LEU A 340 11.83 -12.60 20.14
C LEU A 340 12.95 -13.57 19.72
N GLU A 341 13.81 -13.13 18.82
CA GLU A 341 15.03 -13.81 18.40
C GLU A 341 16.17 -12.78 18.35
N VAL A 342 17.34 -13.13 18.88
CA VAL A 342 18.52 -12.26 18.83
C VAL A 342 19.72 -13.06 18.38
N GLU A 343 20.42 -12.54 17.37
CA GLU A 343 21.58 -13.18 16.76
C GLU A 343 22.70 -12.17 16.52
N SER A 344 23.95 -12.60 16.62
CA SER A 344 25.12 -11.77 16.32
C SER A 344 25.60 -12.02 14.90
N LYS A 345 25.75 -10.97 14.09
CA LYS A 345 26.39 -11.09 12.77
C LYS A 345 27.88 -11.43 12.84
N ASN A 346 28.51 -11.24 14.01
CA ASN A 346 29.92 -11.54 14.22
C ASN A 346 30.09 -12.21 15.59
N GLN A 347 30.02 -13.54 15.60
CA GLN A 347 30.14 -14.36 16.80
C GLN A 347 31.58 -14.41 17.35
N ASP A 348 32.58 -14.04 16.56
CA ASP A 348 33.97 -13.91 17.02
C ASP A 348 34.16 -12.68 17.92
N THR A 349 33.25 -11.70 17.87
CA THR A 349 33.28 -10.47 18.68
C THR A 349 32.20 -10.45 19.75
N VAL A 350 30.95 -10.77 19.41
CA VAL A 350 29.82 -10.75 20.36
C VAL A 350 29.07 -12.08 20.35
N ILE A 351 28.88 -12.66 21.54
CA ILE A 351 28.09 -13.87 21.75
C ILE A 351 26.78 -13.51 22.47
N VAL A 352 25.66 -13.93 21.89
CA VAL A 352 24.34 -13.86 22.52
C VAL A 352 24.20 -15.01 23.51
N HIS A 353 23.87 -14.71 24.77
CA HIS A 353 23.72 -15.70 25.84
C HIS A 353 22.28 -16.22 25.94
N GLY A 354 21.29 -15.35 25.74
CA GLY A 354 19.87 -15.73 25.76
C GLY A 354 18.94 -14.53 25.65
N TYR A 355 17.68 -14.77 25.33
CA TYR A 355 16.67 -13.72 25.14
C TYR A 355 15.28 -14.20 25.59
N SER A 356 14.39 -13.26 25.89
CA SER A 356 13.03 -13.55 26.36
C SER A 356 12.01 -12.57 25.79
N ALA A 357 11.03 -13.09 25.05
CA ALA A 357 9.91 -12.29 24.54
C ALA A 357 9.03 -11.73 25.67
N GLN A 358 8.95 -12.42 26.81
CA GLN A 358 8.13 -11.99 27.95
C GLN A 358 8.67 -10.71 28.60
N THR A 359 10.00 -10.58 28.69
CA THR A 359 10.65 -9.39 29.24
C THR A 359 11.06 -8.40 28.17
N GLY A 360 11.13 -8.83 26.90
CA GLY A 360 11.65 -8.04 25.80
C GLY A 360 13.15 -7.79 25.90
N THR A 361 13.90 -8.67 26.57
CA THR A 361 15.33 -8.50 26.83
C THR A 361 16.18 -9.61 26.23
N ALA A 362 17.44 -9.29 25.94
CA ALA A 362 18.48 -10.21 25.50
C ALA A 362 19.79 -9.90 26.21
N ASN A 363 20.49 -10.95 26.62
CA ASN A 363 21.79 -10.86 27.27
C ASN A 363 22.89 -11.29 26.29
N PHE A 364 23.98 -10.54 26.25
CA PHE A 364 25.13 -10.81 25.39
C PHE A 364 26.43 -10.38 26.08
N HIS A 365 27.57 -10.80 25.53
CA HIS A 365 28.89 -10.40 26.02
C HIS A 365 29.90 -10.34 24.86
N LEU A 366 31.00 -9.62 25.08
CA LEU A 366 32.16 -9.70 24.19
C LEU A 366 32.89 -11.03 24.37
N THR A 367 33.46 -11.54 23.30
CA THR A 367 34.42 -12.65 23.38
C THR A 367 35.71 -12.20 24.06
N THR A 368 36.48 -13.15 24.58
CA THR A 368 37.80 -12.86 25.16
C THR A 368 38.83 -12.40 24.13
N THR A 369 38.56 -12.63 22.85
CA THR A 369 39.42 -12.29 21.71
C THR A 369 39.05 -10.96 21.05
N ALA A 370 37.92 -10.36 21.41
CA ALA A 370 37.46 -9.09 20.86
C ALA A 370 38.49 -7.98 21.11
N ALA A 371 38.96 -7.36 20.04
CA ALA A 371 40.05 -6.39 20.02
C ALA A 371 39.57 -4.96 19.71
N HIS A 372 40.45 -3.98 19.90
CA HIS A 372 40.18 -2.59 19.52
C HIS A 372 39.83 -2.49 18.03
N ASN A 373 38.76 -1.75 17.71
CA ASN A 373 38.16 -1.57 16.38
C ASN A 373 37.37 -2.76 15.84
N ASP A 374 37.16 -3.81 16.64
CA ASP A 374 36.18 -4.82 16.29
C ASP A 374 34.76 -4.23 16.35
N GLU A 375 33.90 -4.73 15.47
CA GLU A 375 32.49 -4.39 15.42
C GLU A 375 31.64 -5.65 15.27
N ALA A 376 30.49 -5.63 15.91
CA ALA A 376 29.44 -6.63 15.72
C ALA A 376 28.08 -5.95 15.61
N THR A 377 27.22 -6.50 14.76
CA THR A 377 25.82 -6.09 14.70
C THR A 377 24.96 -7.18 15.33
N LEU A 378 24.26 -6.84 16.40
CA LEU A 378 23.19 -7.68 16.94
C LEU A 378 21.92 -7.42 16.15
N LEU A 379 21.35 -8.47 15.57
CA LEU A 379 20.04 -8.44 14.95
C LEU A 379 18.99 -8.87 15.97
N VAL A 380 17.94 -8.08 16.09
CA VAL A 380 16.85 -8.30 17.05
C VAL A 380 15.56 -8.44 16.26
N ASN A 381 15.13 -9.69 16.09
CA ASN A 381 13.87 -10.04 15.46
C ASN A 381 12.76 -10.14 16.51
N PHE A 382 11.61 -9.53 16.28
CA PHE A 382 10.48 -9.65 17.20
C PHE A 382 9.16 -9.74 16.45
N LYS A 383 8.16 -10.34 17.09
CA LYS A 383 6.82 -10.55 16.52
C LYS A 383 5.79 -9.96 17.47
N LEU A 384 4.80 -9.26 16.93
CA LEU A 384 3.71 -8.68 17.71
C LEU A 384 2.54 -9.67 17.82
N PRO A 385 1.76 -9.64 18.92
CA PRO A 385 0.55 -10.44 19.03
C PRO A 385 -0.45 -10.15 17.90
N GLY A 386 -1.02 -11.20 17.30
CA GLY A 386 -2.03 -11.08 16.25
C GLY A 386 -1.49 -10.71 14.86
N ASP A 387 -0.18 -10.56 14.71
CA ASP A 387 0.49 -10.30 13.43
C ASP A 387 1.39 -11.47 13.06
N TYR A 388 1.39 -11.87 11.78
CA TYR A 388 2.30 -12.91 11.30
C TYR A 388 3.73 -12.39 11.07
N ARG A 389 3.88 -11.08 10.89
CA ARG A 389 5.11 -10.44 10.43
C ARG A 389 6.18 -10.39 11.51
N TRP A 390 7.41 -10.70 11.08
CA TRP A 390 8.64 -10.51 11.85
C TRP A 390 9.25 -9.14 11.59
N TYR A 391 9.47 -8.40 12.68
CA TYR A 391 10.08 -7.09 12.71
C TYR A 391 11.55 -7.19 13.07
N ARG A 392 12.37 -6.23 12.63
CA ARG A 392 13.81 -6.26 12.91
C ARG A 392 14.35 -4.91 13.33
N LYS A 393 15.10 -4.90 14.44
CA LYS A 393 16.02 -3.81 14.81
C LYS A 393 17.44 -4.34 14.82
N SER A 394 18.41 -3.43 14.80
CA SER A 394 19.82 -3.77 14.90
C SER A 394 20.53 -2.87 15.89
N LEU A 395 21.38 -3.45 16.72
CA LEU A 395 22.30 -2.71 17.59
C LEU A 395 23.73 -2.90 17.06
N LEU A 396 24.42 -1.79 16.81
CA LEU A 396 25.85 -1.80 16.54
C LEU A 396 26.62 -1.77 17.86
N VAL A 397 27.46 -2.79 18.07
CA VAL A 397 28.40 -2.90 19.20
C VAL A 397 29.80 -2.64 18.66
N ARG A 398 30.47 -1.61 19.20
CA ARG A 398 31.85 -1.24 18.85
C ARG A 398 32.78 -1.58 20.01
N VAL A 399 33.98 -2.07 19.70
CA VAL A 399 35.02 -2.33 20.70
C VAL A 399 36.08 -1.23 20.65
N ASN A 400 36.19 -0.45 21.71
CA ASN A 400 37.10 0.70 21.76
C ASN A 400 37.80 0.81 23.12
N GLU A 401 39.13 0.94 23.11
CA GLU A 401 39.93 1.12 24.33
C GLU A 401 39.52 2.37 25.13
N ASN A 402 39.07 3.41 24.43
CA ASN A 402 38.63 4.67 25.03
C ASN A 402 37.15 4.67 25.41
N ALA A 403 36.44 3.54 25.36
CA ALA A 403 35.03 3.50 25.73
C ALA A 403 34.82 4.01 27.17
N PRO A 404 33.78 4.81 27.45
CA PRO A 404 33.41 5.13 28.83
C PRO A 404 33.08 3.83 29.57
N GLY A 405 33.49 3.71 30.83
CA GLY A 405 33.17 2.52 31.62
C GLY A 405 31.66 2.34 31.74
N PHE A 406 31.17 1.11 31.53
CA PHE A 406 29.78 0.74 31.81
C PHE A 406 29.52 0.93 33.31
N GLN A 407 28.59 1.83 33.68
CA GLN A 407 28.04 1.89 35.04
C GLN A 407 26.74 1.12 35.13
#